data_AF-A0A958M9K3-F1
#
_entry.id   AF-A0A958M9K3-F1
#
_cell.length_a   1.000
_cell.length_b   1.000
_cell.length_c   1.000
_cell.angle_alpha   90.00
_cell.angle_beta   90.00
_cell.angle_gamma   90.00
#
_symmetry.space_group_name_H-M   'P 1'
#
loop_
_entity.id
_entity.type
_entity.pdbx_description
1 polymer ?
#
loop_
_entity_poly.entity_id
_entity_poly.type
_entity_poly.pdbx_seq_one_letter_code
_entity_poly.pdbx_strand_id
1 'polypeptide(L)' 'MVRIFIIIGLLLGSWQAAHSQQTAQFETTLYFEDAVGNRDSVIVGYDTLATHDIDPEFGEQELVSPFDSVFEVRA' A
#
# COMPACT_ATOMS: atom_id res chain seq x y z
N MET A 1 -34.63 18.47 -8.94
CA MET A 1 -33.41 18.44 -9.78
C MET A 1 -32.14 18.55 -8.93
N VAL A 2 -31.79 19.71 -8.36
CA VAL A 2 -30.53 19.91 -7.60
C VAL A 2 -30.28 18.90 -6.47
N ARG A 3 -31.31 18.57 -5.67
CA ARG A 3 -31.20 17.60 -4.57
C ARG A 3 -30.80 16.20 -5.02
N ILE A 4 -31.18 15.79 -6.24
CA ILE A 4 -30.89 14.45 -6.76
C ILE A 4 -29.42 14.35 -7.18
N PHE A 5 -28.86 15.43 -7.75
CA PHE A 5 -27.44 15.47 -8.12
C PHE A 5 -26.51 15.43 -6.90
N ILE A 6 -26.92 16.07 -5.79
CA ILE A 6 -26.17 16.00 -4.52
C ILE A 6 -26.15 14.56 -3.98
N ILE A 7 -27.29 13.87 -4.00
CA ILE A 7 -27.37 12.48 -3.53
C ILE A 7 -26.52 11.56 -4.41
N ILE A 8 -26.56 11.73 -5.73
CA ILE A 8 -25.72 10.95 -6.66
C ILE A 8 -24.23 11.22 -6.41
N GLY A 9 -23.83 12.47 -6.22
CA GLY A 9 -22.44 12.83 -5.92
C GLY A 9 -21.94 12.21 -4.61
N LEU A 10 -22.78 12.20 -3.56
CA LEU A 10 -22.45 11.58 -2.28
C LEU A 10 -22.32 10.05 -2.39
N LEU A 11 -23.22 9.39 -3.12
CA LEU A 11 -23.19 7.94 -3.32
C LEU A 11 -21.95 7.49 -4.11
N LEU A 12 -21.58 8.23 -5.17
CA LEU A 12 -20.38 7.93 -5.96
C LEU A 12 -19.09 8.15 -5.16
N GLY A 13 -19.01 9.22 -4.37
CA GLY A 13 -17.84 9.49 -3.52
C GLY A 13 -17.65 8.46 -2.41
N SER A 14 -18.74 7.96 -1.81
CA SER A 14 -18.66 6.93 -0.77
C SER A 14 -18.16 5.58 -1.28
N TRP A 15 -18.39 5.27 -2.55
CA TRP A 15 -17.98 3.99 -3.13
C TRP A 15 -16.47 3.95 -3.37
N GLN A 16 -15.89 5.06 -3.82
CA GLN A 16 -14.44 5.21 -4.04
C GLN A 16 -13.65 5.17 -2.73
N ALA A 17 -14.16 5.80 -1.68
CA ALA A 17 -13.52 5.80 -0.36
C ALA A 17 -13.50 4.41 0.31
N ALA A 18 -14.42 3.51 -0.05
CA ALA A 18 -14.46 2.15 0.48
C ALA A 18 -13.36 1.25 -0.13
N HIS A 19 -13.04 1.43 -1.41
CA HIS A 19 -11.98 0.67 -2.09
C HIS A 19 -10.58 1.09 -1.66
N SER A 20 -10.37 2.36 -1.30
CA SER A 20 -9.07 2.84 -0.80
C SER A 20 -8.75 2.42 0.65
N GLN A 21 -9.65 1.67 1.32
CA GLN A 21 -9.46 1.17 2.69
C GLN A 21 -9.22 -0.34 2.75
N GLN A 22 -8.92 -0.98 1.63
CA GLN A 22 -8.56 -2.40 1.64
C GLN A 22 -7.19 -2.56 2.31
N THR A 23 -7.17 -3.22 3.47
CA THR A 23 -5.96 -3.75 4.12
C THR A 23 -5.78 -5.19 3.70
N ALA A 24 -4.57 -5.71 3.73
CA ALA A 24 -4.39 -7.13 3.42
C ALA A 24 -5.11 -8.00 4.47
N GLN A 25 -5.61 -9.16 4.05
CA GLN A 25 -6.28 -10.13 4.93
C GLN A 25 -5.42 -10.52 6.13
N PHE A 26 -4.10 -10.61 5.94
CA PHE A 26 -3.12 -10.81 7.00
C PHE A 26 -1.90 -9.94 6.73
N GLU A 27 -1.33 -9.37 7.78
CA GLU A 27 -0.10 -8.60 7.72
C GLU A 27 0.82 -8.99 8.88
N THR A 28 2.12 -8.98 8.62
CA THR A 28 3.15 -9.11 9.65
C THR A 28 4.28 -8.13 9.39
N THR A 29 4.91 -7.64 10.46
CA THR A 29 6.05 -6.73 10.37
C THR A 29 7.34 -7.51 10.61
N LEU A 30 8.24 -7.46 9.64
CA LEU A 30 9.58 -8.00 9.76
C LEU A 30 10.53 -6.86 10.12
N TYR A 31 11.27 -7.02 11.22
CA TYR A 31 12.20 -6.02 11.74
C TYR A 31 13.64 -6.44 11.47
N PHE A 32 14.47 -5.49 11.10
CA PHE A 32 15.87 -5.70 10.74
C PHE A 32 16.78 -4.70 11.45
N GLU A 33 17.97 -5.16 11.80
CA GLU A 33 19.06 -4.33 12.32
C GLU A 33 20.36 -4.75 11.63
N ASP A 34 21.11 -3.77 11.12
CA ASP A 34 22.42 -4.03 10.50
C ASP A 34 23.56 -4.08 11.54
N ALA A 35 24.76 -4.43 11.09
CA ALA A 35 25.91 -4.61 11.98
C ALA A 35 26.41 -3.30 12.65
N VAL A 36 26.00 -2.13 12.15
CA VAL A 36 26.37 -0.83 12.73
C VAL A 36 25.21 -0.20 13.53
N GLY A 37 24.08 -0.91 13.65
CA GLY A 37 22.95 -0.57 14.50
C GLY A 37 21.83 0.22 13.81
N ASN A 38 21.85 0.35 12.48
CA ASN A 38 20.71 0.94 11.77
C ASN A 38 19.53 -0.04 11.80
N ARG A 39 18.32 0.48 11.96
CA ARG A 39 17.10 -0.31 12.07
C ARG A 39 16.09 0.08 11.02
N ASP A 40 15.43 -0.92 10.47
CA ASP A 40 14.29 -0.73 9.59
C ASP A 40 13.30 -1.90 9.69
N SER A 41 12.14 -1.77 9.07
CA SER A 41 11.14 -2.82 9.03
C SER A 41 10.33 -2.79 7.74
N VAL A 42 9.92 -3.96 7.27
CA VAL A 42 8.96 -4.08 6.15
C VAL A 42 7.69 -4.79 6.61
N ILE A 43 6.55 -4.35 6.10
CA ILE A 43 5.27 -5.03 6.30
C ILE A 43 5.07 -6.00 5.13
N VAL A 44 4.81 -7.26 5.44
CA VAL A 44 4.48 -8.30 4.45
C VAL A 44 3.05 -8.74 4.67
N GLY A 45 2.27 -8.69 3.60
CA GLY A 45 0.85 -9.04 3.59
C GLY A 45 0.55 -10.32 2.84
N TYR A 46 -0.61 -10.90 3.13
CA TYR A 46 -1.28 -11.91 2.30
C TYR A 46 -2.73 -11.48 2.10
N ASP A 47 -3.20 -11.55 0.87
CA ASP A 47 -4.62 -11.40 0.52
C ASP A 47 -4.97 -12.33 -0.64
N THR A 48 -6.17 -12.91 -0.63
CA THR A 48 -6.68 -13.73 -1.74
C THR A 48 -6.86 -12.96 -3.05
N LEU A 49 -6.93 -11.63 -2.98
CA LEU A 49 -7.05 -10.72 -4.12
C LEU A 49 -5.72 -10.08 -4.52
N ALA A 50 -4.60 -10.43 -3.86
CA ALA A 50 -3.29 -9.94 -4.24
C ALA A 50 -2.93 -10.37 -5.67
N THR A 51 -2.26 -9.50 -6.41
CA THR A 51 -1.78 -9.78 -7.76
C THR A 51 -0.31 -10.23 -7.73
N HIS A 52 0.21 -10.71 -8.87
CA HIS A 52 1.62 -11.06 -9.05
C HIS A 52 2.39 -10.00 -9.84
N ASP A 53 1.69 -9.02 -10.41
CA ASP A 53 2.29 -7.95 -11.21
C ASP A 53 2.55 -6.73 -10.31
N ILE A 54 3.26 -5.75 -10.83
CA ILE A 54 3.41 -4.45 -10.16
C ILE A 54 2.10 -3.69 -10.34
N ASP A 55 1.51 -3.25 -9.24
CA ASP A 55 0.30 -2.42 -9.22
C ASP A 55 0.67 -0.96 -8.83
N PRO A 56 0.96 -0.06 -9.81
CA PRO A 56 1.45 1.29 -9.53
C PRO A 56 0.45 2.17 -8.79
N GLU A 57 -0.86 1.86 -8.87
CA GLU A 57 -1.90 2.53 -8.10
C GLU A 57 -1.76 2.35 -6.58
N PHE A 58 -1.05 1.31 -6.14
CA PHE A 58 -0.70 1.06 -4.74
C PHE A 58 0.70 1.57 -4.38
N GLY A 59 1.38 2.24 -5.32
CA GLY A 59 2.73 2.77 -5.11
C GLY A 59 3.84 1.73 -5.32
N GLU A 60 3.51 0.57 -5.90
CA GLU A 60 4.50 -0.44 -6.27
C GLU A 60 5.34 0.04 -7.46
N GLN A 61 6.64 -0.22 -7.42
CA GLN A 61 7.56 0.17 -8.49
C GLN A 61 8.75 -0.80 -8.56
N GLU A 62 9.23 -1.02 -9.78
CA GLU A 62 10.44 -1.81 -9.99
C GLU A 62 11.69 -1.02 -9.56
N LEU A 63 12.58 -1.68 -8.80
CA LEU A 63 13.86 -1.10 -8.41
C LEU A 63 14.92 -1.40 -9.47
N VAL A 64 15.26 -0.39 -10.27
CA VAL A 64 16.27 -0.50 -11.35
C VAL A 64 17.69 -0.14 -10.89
N SER A 65 17.85 0.39 -9.69
CA SER A 65 19.13 0.75 -9.09
C SER A 65 19.12 0.56 -7.58
N PRO A 66 20.28 0.30 -6.95
CA PRO A 66 20.39 0.33 -5.48
C PRO A 66 19.95 1.70 -4.95
N PHE A 67 19.25 1.70 -3.82
CA PHE A 67 18.83 2.93 -3.14
C PHE A 67 20.03 3.63 -2.47
N ASP A 68 19.95 4.94 -2.25
CA ASP A 68 21.05 5.74 -1.69
C ASP A 68 21.14 5.71 -0.16
N SER A 69 20.20 5.04 0.50
CA SER A 69 20.04 5.07 1.95
C SER A 69 21.04 4.16 2.67
N VAL A 70 21.42 4.56 3.87
CA VAL A 70 22.41 3.86 4.71
C VAL A 70 21.95 2.43 5.05
N PHE A 71 20.64 2.24 5.27
CA PHE A 71 20.00 0.93 5.45
C PHE A 71 18.48 1.07 5.26
N GLU A 72 17.89 0.29 4.34
CA GLU A 72 16.45 0.26 4.10
C GLU A 72 16.02 -1.13 3.59
N VAL A 73 14.88 -1.62 4.06
CA VAL A 73 14.30 -2.93 3.71
C VAL A 73 12.97 -2.73 3.00
N ARG A 74 12.82 -3.34 1.83
CA ARG A 74 11.63 -3.27 0.97
C ARG A 74 11.20 -4.67 0.54
N ALA A 75 9.92 -4.83 0.26
CA ALA A 75 9.30 -6.05 -0.28
C ALA A 75 9.02 -5.86 -1.77
#